data_AF-A0A0J7L3Y9-F1
#
_entry.id   AF-A0A0J7L3Y9-F1
#
_cell.length_a   1.000
_cell.length_b   1.000
_cell.length_c   1.000
_cell.angle_alpha   90.00
_cell.angle_beta   90.00
_cell.angle_gamma   90.00
#
_symmetry.space_group_name_H-M   'P 1'
#
loop_
_entity.id
_entity.type
_entity.pdbx_description
1 polymer ?
#
loop_
_entity_poly.entity_id
_entity_poly.type
_entity_poly.pdbx_seq_one_letter_code
_entity_poly.pdbx_strand_id
1 'polypeptide(L)'
;MSKEEYYVISQEVAAYEDLVEEEIKMMSFDELTPEEIIRRLVIIVDRIDYDLDGYVTHEELEDWIIYSRRRYIRDHMYYQWKIYKPDERKDKILWTEYTAMFYSDMDDYEKDKSYGGSLSKLQMLKKDRRRWTAADLDGDDALDKIEFTSFTFPEEAEHMEDAIVLETMEDIDKDGDGKISVTEYIGKWISFIALER
;
A
#
# COMPACT_ATOMS: atom_id res chain seq x y z
N MET A 1 10.61 24.36 -7.97
CA MET A 1 9.37 24.46 -7.19
C MET A 1 9.47 25.66 -6.27
N SER A 2 8.49 26.56 -6.29
CA SER A 2 8.45 27.69 -5.35
C SER A 2 7.91 27.22 -3.99
N LYS A 3 8.17 27.99 -2.93
CA LYS A 3 7.64 27.67 -1.59
C LYS A 3 6.10 27.66 -1.56
N GLU A 4 5.45 28.44 -2.44
CA GLU A 4 4.00 28.45 -2.55
C GLU A 4 3.44 27.13 -3.11
N GLU A 5 4.07 26.54 -4.14
CA GLU A 5 3.64 25.25 -4.70
C GLU A 5 3.76 24.11 -3.69
N TYR A 6 4.85 24.07 -2.91
CA TYR A 6 5.03 23.08 -1.84
C TYR A 6 3.98 23.23 -0.74
N TYR A 7 3.64 24.46 -0.36
CA TYR A 7 2.63 24.73 0.67
C TYR A 7 1.22 24.32 0.22
N VAL A 8 0.86 24.57 -1.04
CA VAL A 8 -0.42 24.16 -1.62
C VAL A 8 -0.53 22.64 -1.70
N ILE A 9 0.52 21.95 -2.18
CA ILE A 9 0.56 20.48 -2.17
C ILE A 9 0.45 19.96 -0.73
N SER A 10 1.15 20.56 0.24
CA SER A 10 1.05 20.12 1.64
C SER A 10 -0.34 20.31 2.24
N GLN A 11 -1.11 21.33 1.84
CA GLN A 11 -2.48 21.53 2.31
C GLN A 11 -3.48 20.62 1.60
N GLU A 12 -3.30 20.34 0.31
CA GLU A 12 -4.14 19.36 -0.41
C GLU A 12 -3.85 17.93 0.06
N VAL A 13 -2.58 17.59 0.36
CA VAL A 13 -2.19 16.31 0.95
C VAL A 13 -2.72 16.20 2.37
N ALA A 14 -2.62 17.24 3.20
CA ALA A 14 -3.22 17.23 4.55
C ALA A 14 -4.75 17.08 4.50
N ALA A 15 -5.44 17.76 3.58
CA ALA A 15 -6.88 17.60 3.42
C ALA A 15 -7.27 16.20 2.90
N TYR A 16 -6.39 15.51 2.17
CA TYR A 16 -6.61 14.13 1.73
C TYR A 16 -6.20 13.10 2.78
N GLU A 17 -5.12 13.33 3.53
CA GLU A 17 -4.81 12.57 4.74
C GLU A 17 -5.97 12.67 5.73
N ASP A 18 -6.58 13.84 5.89
CA ASP A 18 -7.82 14.02 6.68
C ASP A 18 -9.00 13.24 6.08
N LEU A 19 -9.16 13.15 4.75
CA LEU A 19 -10.24 12.40 4.09
C LEU A 19 -10.03 10.88 4.13
N VAL A 20 -8.79 10.44 3.98
CA VAL A 20 -8.37 9.03 4.11
C VAL A 20 -8.40 8.64 5.58
N GLU A 21 -7.99 9.52 6.50
CA GLU A 21 -8.22 9.36 7.93
C GLU A 21 -9.71 9.35 8.22
N GLU A 22 -10.55 10.18 7.61
CA GLU A 22 -12.00 10.12 7.79
C GLU A 22 -12.59 8.82 7.24
N GLU A 23 -12.12 8.29 6.11
CA GLU A 23 -12.54 6.98 5.57
C GLU A 23 -12.02 5.83 6.43
N ILE A 24 -10.77 5.88 6.89
CA ILE A 24 -10.16 4.92 7.83
C ILE A 24 -10.85 5.02 9.20
N LYS A 25 -11.27 6.21 9.63
CA LYS A 25 -12.07 6.46 10.85
C LYS A 25 -13.53 6.11 10.64
N MET A 26 -14.02 6.09 9.40
CA MET A 26 -15.28 5.45 9.01
C MET A 26 -15.20 3.93 9.12
N MET A 27 -14.02 3.36 8.86
CA MET A 27 -13.72 1.93 9.04
C MET A 27 -13.24 1.57 10.46
N SER A 28 -12.84 2.55 11.27
CA SER A 28 -12.48 2.39 12.68
C SER A 28 -13.74 2.34 13.52
N PHE A 29 -14.20 1.12 13.80
CA PHE A 29 -15.37 0.87 14.63
C PHE A 29 -15.06 0.97 16.13
N ASP A 30 -13.78 1.04 16.51
CA ASP A 30 -13.32 0.88 17.90
C ASP A 30 -13.67 2.06 18.83
N GLU A 31 -13.93 3.25 18.26
CA GLU A 31 -14.26 4.47 19.02
C GLU A 31 -15.71 4.96 18.83
N LEU A 32 -16.54 4.23 18.08
CA LEU A 32 -17.89 4.67 17.70
C LEU A 32 -18.97 4.10 18.62
N THR A 33 -20.03 4.89 18.85
CA THR A 33 -21.21 4.36 19.54
C THR A 33 -21.93 3.34 18.64
N PRO A 34 -22.61 2.33 19.22
CA PRO A 34 -23.36 1.34 18.44
C PRO A 34 -24.31 1.96 17.40
N GLU A 35 -24.93 3.09 17.73
CA GLU A 35 -25.85 3.80 16.83
C GLU A 35 -25.13 4.38 15.60
N GLU A 36 -23.91 4.89 15.77
CA GLU A 36 -23.12 5.46 14.68
C GLU A 36 -22.54 4.36 13.78
N ILE A 37 -22.14 3.22 14.37
CA ILE A 37 -21.74 2.01 13.64
C ILE A 37 -22.89 1.54 12.75
N ILE A 38 -24.10 1.43 13.30
CA ILE A 38 -25.29 1.00 12.55
C ILE A 38 -25.60 1.98 11.41
N ARG A 39 -25.54 3.31 11.65
CA ARG A 39 -25.77 4.31 10.59
C ARG A 39 -24.78 4.17 9.45
N ARG A 40 -23.49 3.96 9.76
CA ARG A 40 -22.44 3.80 8.74
C ARG A 40 -22.61 2.52 7.95
N LEU A 41 -22.94 1.41 8.63
CA LEU A 41 -23.23 0.14 7.97
C LEU A 41 -24.43 0.24 7.02
N VAL A 42 -25.49 0.96 7.41
CA VAL A 42 -26.65 1.19 6.52
C VAL A 42 -26.23 1.92 5.24
N ILE A 43 -25.43 2.98 5.34
CA ILE A 43 -24.93 3.71 4.16
C ILE A 43 -24.09 2.81 3.23
N ILE A 44 -23.32 1.88 3.81
CA ILE A 44 -22.53 0.93 3.03
C ILE A 44 -23.44 -0.10 2.35
N VAL A 45 -24.40 -0.66 3.08
CA VAL A 45 -25.39 -1.62 2.55
C VAL A 45 -26.19 -1.00 1.40
N ASP A 46 -26.68 0.23 1.56
CA ASP A 46 -27.42 0.95 0.51
C ASP A 46 -26.58 1.24 -0.75
N ARG A 47 -25.24 1.22 -0.64
CA ARG A 47 -24.34 1.37 -1.79
C ARG A 47 -24.04 0.04 -2.49
N ILE A 48 -24.16 -1.06 -1.76
CA ILE A 48 -23.94 -2.42 -2.27
C ILE A 48 -25.20 -2.91 -2.98
N ASP A 49 -26.36 -2.77 -2.33
CA ASP A 49 -27.69 -3.08 -2.87
C ASP A 49 -28.05 -2.04 -3.95
N TYR A 50 -27.63 -2.31 -5.19
CA TYR A 50 -27.84 -1.38 -6.30
C TYR A 50 -29.20 -1.55 -6.96
N ASP A 51 -29.85 -2.70 -6.78
CA ASP A 51 -31.19 -2.97 -7.33
C ASP A 51 -32.33 -2.55 -6.39
N LEU A 52 -31.96 -2.18 -5.15
CA LEU A 52 -32.82 -1.63 -4.10
C LEU A 52 -33.90 -2.61 -3.64
N ASP A 53 -33.63 -3.92 -3.69
CA ASP A 53 -34.54 -4.95 -3.23
C ASP A 53 -34.51 -5.18 -1.70
N GLY A 54 -33.55 -4.54 -1.01
CA GLY A 54 -33.37 -4.58 0.43
C GLY A 54 -32.47 -5.74 0.91
N TYR A 55 -31.84 -6.47 0.00
CA TYR A 55 -30.91 -7.55 0.28
C TYR A 55 -29.55 -7.28 -0.38
N VAL A 56 -28.50 -7.88 0.18
CA VAL A 56 -27.19 -7.89 -0.44
C VAL A 56 -26.92 -9.30 -0.94
N THR A 57 -26.88 -9.44 -2.26
CA THR A 57 -26.52 -10.68 -2.94
C THR A 57 -25.00 -10.86 -3.00
N HIS A 58 -24.55 -12.08 -3.34
CA HIS A 58 -23.14 -12.35 -3.54
C HIS A 58 -22.55 -11.52 -4.69
N GLU A 59 -23.30 -11.38 -5.78
CA GLU A 59 -22.89 -10.65 -6.99
C GLU A 59 -22.73 -9.16 -6.69
N GLU A 60 -23.69 -8.55 -5.98
CA GLU A 60 -23.60 -7.15 -5.54
C GLU A 60 -22.41 -6.88 -4.64
N LEU A 61 -22.16 -7.79 -3.69
CA LEU A 61 -21.02 -7.65 -2.78
C LEU A 61 -19.69 -7.81 -3.53
N GLU A 62 -19.59 -8.76 -4.46
CA GLU A 62 -18.40 -8.97 -5.29
C GLU A 62 -18.12 -7.73 -6.16
N ASP A 63 -19.15 -7.22 -6.85
CA ASP A 63 -19.05 -6.02 -7.68
C ASP A 63 -18.66 -4.79 -6.84
N TRP A 64 -19.22 -4.65 -5.65
CA TRP A 64 -18.86 -3.57 -4.73
C TRP A 64 -17.41 -3.68 -4.25
N ILE A 65 -16.93 -4.89 -3.92
CA ILE A 65 -15.53 -5.11 -3.52
C ILE A 65 -14.60 -4.72 -4.67
N ILE A 66 -14.87 -5.18 -5.89
CA ILE A 66 -14.05 -4.85 -7.07
C ILE A 66 -14.08 -3.34 -7.35
N TYR A 67 -15.26 -2.72 -7.30
CA TYR A 67 -15.43 -1.28 -7.54
C TYR A 67 -14.70 -0.44 -6.49
N SER A 68 -14.92 -0.73 -5.21
CA SER A 68 -14.30 0.00 -4.10
C SER A 68 -12.78 -0.15 -4.12
N ARG A 69 -12.27 -1.35 -4.40
CA ARG A 69 -10.84 -1.63 -4.58
C ARG A 69 -10.22 -0.81 -5.71
N ARG A 70 -10.83 -0.83 -6.91
CA ARG A 70 -10.35 -0.06 -8.06
C ARG A 70 -10.37 1.45 -7.80
N ARG A 71 -11.42 1.93 -7.15
CA ARG A 71 -11.53 3.34 -6.76
C ARG A 71 -10.42 3.72 -5.79
N TYR A 72 -10.19 2.92 -4.75
CA TYR A 72 -9.12 3.14 -3.79
C TYR A 72 -7.75 3.22 -4.49
N ILE A 73 -7.41 2.26 -5.34
CA ILE A 73 -6.12 2.25 -6.06
C ILE A 73 -5.98 3.50 -6.93
N ARG A 74 -7.01 3.85 -7.71
CA ARG A 74 -6.99 5.01 -8.59
C ARG A 74 -6.79 6.30 -7.80
N ASP A 75 -7.55 6.48 -6.73
CA ASP A 75 -7.51 7.69 -5.92
C ASP A 75 -6.16 7.76 -5.19
N HIS A 76 -5.71 6.68 -4.55
CA HIS A 76 -4.40 6.58 -3.91
C HIS A 76 -3.25 6.90 -4.89
N MET A 77 -3.26 6.31 -6.08
CA MET A 77 -2.24 6.57 -7.12
C MET A 77 -2.28 7.99 -7.65
N TYR A 78 -3.44 8.65 -7.71
CA TYR A 78 -3.50 10.05 -8.13
C TYR A 78 -2.70 10.95 -7.20
N TYR A 79 -2.75 10.72 -5.88
CA TYR A 79 -2.01 11.53 -4.90
C TYR A 79 -0.56 11.10 -4.74
N GLN A 80 -0.31 9.80 -4.57
CA GLN A 80 1.06 9.27 -4.43
C GLN A 80 1.92 9.68 -5.63
N TRP A 81 1.37 9.61 -6.85
CA TRP A 81 2.08 10.05 -8.05
C TRP A 81 2.48 11.52 -8.00
N LYS A 82 1.62 12.41 -7.48
CA LYS A 82 1.97 13.84 -7.32
C LYS A 82 3.06 14.06 -6.27
N ILE A 83 3.07 13.27 -5.21
CA ILE A 83 4.06 13.36 -4.13
C ILE A 83 5.43 12.92 -4.65
N TYR A 84 5.51 11.75 -5.30
CA TYR A 84 6.79 11.21 -5.78
C TYR A 84 7.32 11.89 -7.03
N LYS A 85 6.44 12.52 -7.80
CA LYS A 85 6.78 13.18 -9.05
C LYS A 85 6.29 14.64 -9.04
N PRO A 86 6.95 15.50 -8.27
CA PRO A 86 6.53 16.90 -8.15
C PRO A 86 6.91 17.74 -9.39
N ASP A 87 7.83 17.26 -10.24
CA ASP A 87 8.12 17.87 -11.53
C ASP A 87 7.17 17.32 -12.61
N GLU A 88 6.14 18.11 -12.94
CA GLU A 88 5.15 17.76 -13.96
C GLU A 88 5.74 17.54 -15.35
N ARG A 89 6.99 17.99 -15.61
CA ARG A 89 7.66 17.84 -16.91
C ARG A 89 8.32 16.49 -17.10
N LYS A 90 8.63 15.79 -16.02
CA LYS A 90 9.03 14.38 -16.10
C LYS A 90 7.80 13.57 -16.44
N ASP A 91 7.95 12.32 -16.83
CA ASP A 91 6.88 11.34 -17.01
C ASP A 91 7.10 10.08 -16.17
N LYS A 92 8.33 9.89 -15.66
CA LYS A 92 8.74 8.77 -14.83
C LYS A 92 9.37 9.22 -13.50
N ILE A 93 9.48 8.29 -12.56
CA ILE A 93 10.22 8.42 -11.29
C ILE A 93 11.46 7.54 -11.40
N LEU A 94 12.67 8.09 -11.21
CA LEU A 94 13.89 7.27 -11.25
C LEU A 94 14.09 6.52 -9.93
N TRP A 95 14.69 5.33 -9.98
CA TRP A 95 15.04 4.57 -8.78
C TRP A 95 15.90 5.39 -7.79
N THR A 96 16.83 6.17 -8.31
CA THR A 96 17.69 7.05 -7.52
C THR A 96 16.92 8.16 -6.79
N GLU A 97 15.83 8.67 -7.40
CA GLU A 97 14.96 9.68 -6.79
C GLU A 97 14.10 9.06 -5.68
N TYR A 98 13.51 7.89 -5.95
CA TYR A 98 12.73 7.14 -4.96
C TYR A 98 13.60 6.78 -3.74
N THR A 99 14.78 6.21 -3.98
CA THR A 99 15.68 5.82 -2.90
C THR A 99 16.19 7.02 -2.11
N ALA A 100 16.51 8.14 -2.76
CA ALA A 100 16.88 9.37 -2.06
C ALA A 100 15.75 9.88 -1.16
N MET A 101 14.49 9.72 -1.54
CA MET A 101 13.36 10.19 -0.73
C MET A 101 13.14 9.35 0.55
N PHE A 102 13.29 8.03 0.46
CA PHE A 102 12.96 7.10 1.56
C PHE A 102 14.17 6.60 2.36
N TYR A 103 15.33 6.62 1.72
CA TYR A 103 16.55 6.00 2.19
C TYR A 103 17.72 6.98 2.29
N SER A 104 17.51 8.30 2.15
CA SER A 104 18.56 9.34 2.30
C SER A 104 19.39 9.20 3.56
N ASP A 105 18.76 8.78 4.66
CA ASP A 105 19.39 8.76 5.97
C ASP A 105 20.19 7.45 6.21
N MET A 106 20.24 6.53 5.24
CA MET A 106 20.92 5.23 5.37
C MET A 106 22.42 5.36 5.65
N ASP A 107 23.08 6.40 5.12
CA ASP A 107 24.52 6.63 5.32
C ASP A 107 24.89 6.88 6.80
N ASP A 108 23.95 7.36 7.61
CA ASP A 108 24.14 7.54 9.05
C ASP A 108 23.83 6.27 9.86
N TYR A 109 23.00 5.35 9.34
CA TYR A 109 22.66 4.08 10.00
C TYR A 109 23.72 2.98 9.83
N GLU A 110 24.55 3.02 8.80
CA GLU A 110 25.69 2.08 8.68
C GLU A 110 26.73 2.24 9.80
N LYS A 111 26.79 3.43 10.42
CA LYS A 111 27.72 3.74 11.52
C LYS A 111 27.24 3.25 12.88
N ASP A 112 25.94 3.02 13.07
CA ASP A 112 25.37 2.55 14.33
C ASP A 112 24.84 1.12 14.19
N LYS A 113 25.75 0.13 14.28
CA LYS A 113 25.45 -1.32 14.26
C LYS A 113 24.69 -1.82 15.51
N SER A 114 24.13 -0.93 16.33
CA SER A 114 23.62 -1.25 17.66
C SER A 114 22.14 -1.64 17.71
N TYR A 115 21.32 -1.31 16.70
CA TYR A 115 19.87 -1.57 16.78
C TYR A 115 19.31 -2.25 15.52
N GLY A 116 18.45 -3.26 15.72
CA GLY A 116 17.81 -4.06 14.66
C GLY A 116 17.00 -3.29 13.61
N GLY A 117 16.86 -1.97 13.73
CA GLY A 117 16.25 -1.10 12.71
C GLY A 117 17.04 -1.01 11.40
N SER A 118 18.38 -1.07 11.45
CA SER A 118 19.23 -1.00 10.25
C SER A 118 19.07 -2.25 9.35
N LEU A 119 18.94 -3.44 9.96
CA LEU A 119 18.67 -4.69 9.23
C LEU A 119 17.29 -4.68 8.57
N SER A 120 16.27 -4.14 9.26
CA SER A 120 14.91 -4.02 8.72
C SER A 120 14.86 -3.10 7.49
N LYS A 121 15.53 -1.93 7.54
CA LYS A 121 15.54 -0.98 6.41
C LYS A 121 16.29 -1.52 5.18
N LEU A 122 17.37 -2.29 5.38
CA LEU A 122 18.06 -2.98 4.29
C LEU A 122 17.18 -4.06 3.63
N GLN A 123 16.42 -4.81 4.44
CA GLN A 123 15.46 -5.80 3.93
C GLN A 123 14.34 -5.13 3.12
N MET A 124 13.80 -4.00 3.59
CA MET A 124 12.83 -3.20 2.84
C MET A 124 13.41 -2.72 1.51
N LEU A 125 14.61 -2.15 1.51
CA LEU A 125 15.28 -1.70 0.28
C LEU A 125 15.45 -2.83 -0.74
N LYS A 126 15.79 -4.04 -0.27
CA LYS A 126 15.94 -5.22 -1.13
C LYS A 126 14.60 -5.65 -1.75
N LYS A 127 13.52 -5.64 -0.96
CA LYS A 127 12.15 -5.92 -1.46
C LYS A 127 11.71 -4.86 -2.47
N ASP A 128 11.87 -3.58 -2.13
CA ASP A 128 11.56 -2.46 -3.02
C ASP A 128 12.35 -2.58 -4.34
N ARG A 129 13.66 -2.87 -4.29
CA ARG A 129 14.46 -3.02 -5.52
C ARG A 129 13.97 -4.18 -6.39
N ARG A 130 13.56 -5.29 -5.78
CA ARG A 130 13.00 -6.45 -6.48
C ARG A 130 11.71 -6.07 -7.18
N ARG A 131 10.76 -5.48 -6.45
CA ARG A 131 9.48 -5.02 -7.01
C ARG A 131 9.69 -3.97 -8.09
N TRP A 132 10.61 -3.03 -7.89
CA TRP A 132 10.95 -2.02 -8.89
C TRP A 132 11.41 -2.66 -10.20
N THR A 133 12.34 -3.61 -10.12
CA THR A 133 12.86 -4.31 -11.30
C THR A 133 11.80 -5.17 -11.98
N ALA A 134 10.84 -5.71 -11.23
CA ALA A 134 9.73 -6.48 -11.79
C ALA A 134 8.68 -5.58 -12.47
N ALA A 135 8.44 -4.39 -11.91
CA ALA A 135 7.47 -3.42 -12.42
C ALA A 135 7.99 -2.62 -13.62
N ASP A 136 9.31 -2.42 -13.71
CA ASP A 136 10.00 -1.76 -14.82
C ASP A 136 10.04 -2.66 -16.06
N LEU A 137 9.06 -2.50 -16.95
CA LEU A 137 8.88 -3.37 -18.11
C LEU A 137 9.78 -2.99 -19.28
N ASP A 138 10.18 -1.72 -19.36
CA ASP A 138 11.09 -1.23 -20.41
C ASP A 138 12.57 -1.20 -20.00
N GLY A 139 12.86 -1.40 -18.72
CA GLY A 139 14.19 -1.63 -18.16
C GLY A 139 15.05 -0.38 -18.10
N ASP A 140 14.44 0.81 -18.02
CA ASP A 140 15.16 2.08 -17.96
C ASP A 140 15.51 2.54 -16.54
N ASP A 141 15.25 1.70 -15.53
CA ASP A 141 15.44 1.97 -14.10
C ASP A 141 14.60 3.16 -13.60
N ALA A 142 13.49 3.46 -14.29
CA ALA A 142 12.50 4.45 -13.93
C ALA A 142 11.07 3.93 -14.16
N LEU A 143 10.14 4.27 -13.27
CA LEU A 143 8.76 3.81 -13.40
C LEU A 143 7.88 4.92 -13.95
N ASP A 144 7.14 4.62 -15.01
CA ASP A 144 5.98 5.41 -15.40
C ASP A 144 4.81 5.21 -14.42
N LYS A 145 3.66 5.86 -14.68
CA LYS A 145 2.52 5.80 -13.74
C LYS A 145 1.92 4.39 -13.62
N ILE A 146 1.91 3.62 -14.70
CA ILE A 146 1.35 2.26 -14.74
C ILE A 146 2.32 1.30 -14.04
N GLU A 147 3.60 1.42 -14.34
CA GLU A 147 4.66 0.63 -13.68
C GLU A 147 4.72 0.95 -12.19
N PHE A 148 4.63 2.22 -11.80
CA PHE A 148 4.58 2.64 -10.40
C PHE A 148 3.32 2.15 -9.67
N THR A 149 2.20 2.02 -10.38
CA THR A 149 1.00 1.38 -9.83
C THR A 149 1.26 -0.10 -9.55
N SER A 150 1.91 -0.80 -10.48
CA SER A 150 2.29 -2.21 -10.33
C SER A 150 3.33 -2.41 -9.20
N PHE A 151 4.23 -1.46 -9.00
CA PHE A 151 5.16 -1.45 -7.87
C PHE A 151 4.45 -1.29 -6.52
N THR A 152 3.46 -0.40 -6.45
CA THR A 152 2.74 -0.09 -5.20
C THR A 152 1.67 -1.12 -4.84
N PHE A 153 0.99 -1.64 -5.86
CA PHE A 153 -0.06 -2.66 -5.77
C PHE A 153 0.31 -3.86 -6.63
N PRO A 154 1.38 -4.61 -6.27
CA PRO A 154 1.86 -5.73 -7.08
C PRO A 154 0.80 -6.81 -7.30
N GLU A 155 -0.14 -6.98 -6.36
CA GLU A 155 -1.27 -7.91 -6.47
C GLU A 155 -2.24 -7.61 -7.62
N GLU A 156 -2.21 -6.40 -8.17
CA GLU A 156 -3.06 -5.99 -9.31
C GLU A 156 -2.40 -6.28 -10.66
N ALA A 157 -1.15 -6.76 -10.65
CA ALA A 157 -0.32 -6.92 -11.84
C ALA A 157 0.22 -8.35 -11.94
N GLU A 158 -0.25 -9.11 -12.93
CA GLU A 158 0.14 -10.53 -13.13
C GLU A 158 1.66 -10.73 -13.22
N HIS A 159 2.39 -9.81 -13.88
CA HIS A 159 3.84 -9.89 -14.03
C HIS A 159 4.62 -9.70 -12.71
N MET A 160 3.96 -9.29 -11.63
CA MET A 160 4.55 -9.11 -10.31
C MET A 160 4.45 -10.37 -9.43
N GLU A 161 3.73 -11.40 -9.87
CA GLU A 161 3.43 -12.61 -9.08
C GLU A 161 4.69 -13.25 -8.49
N ASP A 162 5.74 -13.42 -9.30
CA ASP A 162 7.02 -14.02 -8.85
C ASP A 162 7.66 -13.23 -7.70
N ALA A 163 7.58 -11.89 -7.74
CA ALA A 163 8.12 -11.05 -6.68
C ALA A 163 7.33 -11.23 -5.38
N ILE A 164 6.00 -11.28 -5.47
CA ILE A 164 5.11 -11.48 -4.32
C ILE A 164 5.32 -12.86 -3.70
N VAL A 165 5.39 -13.90 -4.53
CA VAL A 165 5.59 -15.28 -4.07
C VAL A 165 6.93 -15.40 -3.34
N LEU A 166 8.00 -14.85 -3.92
CA LEU A 166 9.32 -14.90 -3.29
C LEU A 166 9.34 -14.17 -1.95
N GLU A 167 8.73 -12.99 -1.86
CA GLU A 167 8.63 -12.25 -0.60
C GLU A 167 7.78 -12.98 0.45
N THR A 168 6.68 -13.61 0.01
CA THR A 168 5.82 -14.41 0.88
C THR A 168 6.59 -15.60 1.44
N MET A 169 7.39 -16.28 0.61
CA MET A 169 8.27 -17.34 1.06
C MET A 169 9.31 -16.81 2.06
N GLU A 170 10.03 -15.73 1.75
CA GLU A 170 11.00 -15.10 2.67
C GLU A 170 10.37 -14.73 4.04
N ASP A 171 9.08 -14.36 4.04
CA ASP A 171 8.37 -13.94 5.25
C ASP A 171 7.78 -15.09 6.07
N ILE A 172 7.47 -16.23 5.44
CA ILE A 172 6.75 -17.34 6.09
C ILE A 172 7.66 -18.55 6.33
N ASP A 173 8.48 -18.94 5.35
CA ASP A 173 9.42 -20.07 5.45
C ASP A 173 10.58 -19.69 6.39
N LYS A 174 10.55 -20.24 7.61
CA LYS A 174 11.52 -19.93 8.68
C LYS A 174 12.63 -20.95 8.78
N ASP A 175 12.40 -22.18 8.31
CA ASP A 175 13.43 -23.22 8.31
C ASP A 175 14.21 -23.32 6.99
N GLY A 176 13.74 -22.64 5.94
CA GLY A 176 14.42 -22.49 4.65
C GLY A 176 14.37 -23.75 3.81
N ASP A 177 13.39 -24.64 4.04
CA ASP A 177 13.23 -25.88 3.28
C ASP A 177 12.53 -25.68 1.93
N GLY A 178 12.07 -24.46 1.64
CA GLY A 178 11.39 -24.08 0.42
C GLY A 178 9.91 -24.48 0.40
N LYS A 179 9.32 -24.81 1.55
CA LYS A 179 7.89 -25.12 1.73
C LYS A 179 7.32 -24.29 2.86
N ILE A 180 6.00 -24.35 2.99
CA ILE A 180 5.28 -23.74 4.12
C ILE A 180 4.62 -24.85 4.92
N SER A 181 5.12 -25.07 6.13
CA SER A 181 4.52 -25.96 7.10
C SER A 181 3.27 -25.31 7.74
N VAL A 182 2.37 -26.14 8.30
CA VAL A 182 1.20 -25.65 9.05
C VAL A 182 1.61 -24.75 10.22
N THR A 183 2.74 -25.06 10.86
CA THR A 183 3.27 -24.27 11.97
C THR A 183 3.75 -22.90 11.51
N GLU A 184 4.43 -22.79 10.37
CA GLU A 184 4.84 -21.51 9.79
C GLU A 184 3.65 -20.67 9.37
N TYR A 185 2.68 -21.29 8.69
CA TYR A 185 1.45 -20.62 8.30
C TYR A 185 0.75 -20.02 9.52
N ILE A 186 0.43 -20.82 10.54
CA ILE A 186 -0.23 -20.35 11.77
C ILE A 186 0.64 -19.36 12.54
N GLY A 187 1.96 -19.57 12.58
CA GLY A 187 2.90 -18.66 13.23
C GLY A 187 2.82 -17.23 12.69
N LYS A 188 2.64 -17.07 11.37
CA LYS A 188 2.40 -15.77 10.73
C LYS A 188 1.11 -15.11 11.23
N TRP A 189 0.00 -15.85 11.28
CA TRP A 189 -1.30 -15.35 11.76
C TRP A 189 -1.28 -14.97 13.24
N ILE A 190 -0.64 -15.79 14.09
CA ILE A 190 -0.53 -15.48 15.53
C ILE A 190 0.33 -14.24 15.75
N SER A 191 1.43 -14.08 15.00
CA SER A 191 2.25 -12.87 15.07
C SER A 191 1.47 -11.62 14.64
N PHE A 192 0.56 -11.75 13.67
CA PHE A 192 -0.30 -10.66 13.22
C PHE A 192 -1.27 -10.23 14.33
N ILE A 193 -2.00 -11.18 14.92
CA ILE A 193 -2.97 -10.91 16.00
C ILE A 193 -2.29 -10.40 17.29
N ALA A 194 -1.08 -10.86 17.59
CA ALA A 194 -0.34 -10.45 18.78
C ALA A 194 0.22 -9.02 18.71
N LEU A 195 0.32 -8.43 17.50
CA LEU A 195 0.72 -7.04 17.31
C LEU A 195 -0.44 -6.05 17.46
N GLU A 196 -1.69 -6.53 17.43
CA GLU A 196 -2.92 -5.74 17.55
C GLU A 196 -3.48 -5.72 19.00
N ARG A 197 -2.66 -6.05 20.00
CA ARG A 197 -3.02 -6.03 21.43
C ARG A 197 -2.17 -5.09 22.28
#